data_AF-A0A7Y8MH22-F1
#
_entry.id   AF-A0A7Y8MH22-F1
#
_cell.length_a   1.000
_cell.length_b   1.000
_cell.length_c   1.000
_cell.angle_alpha   90.00
_cell.angle_beta   90.00
_cell.angle_gamma   90.00
#
_symmetry.space_group_name_H-M   'P 1'
#
loop_
_entity.id
_entity.type
_entity.pdbx_description
1 polymer ?
#
loop_
_entity_poly.entity_id
_entity_poly.type
_entity_poly.pdbx_seq_one_letter_code
_entity_poly.pdbx_strand_id
1 'polypeptide(L)'
;MARDQRRDRRADQPSQARRAPRRRNRHDGAEDARVRGERGRRAERDLRRDRHLHHPGLPLPRGRWALDQFSPAALDAVHAHRRLHRPGARQGGVRPRDRAALSLLFLRRRVPLLAEPAVSFPFAIDATDGAARTGALTTSRGVIRTPAFMPVGTAGGVKGLSVAQVKSTGADIMLANTYHLMLRPGAERVARLGGLHAFSSWDGPIITDSGGYQVMSLAKLRTLSETGVVFRSHIDGAAYELTPERAVEIQADLLGVDIIMQLDECPALPAPRAEVETAMERSLRWAVRCKRAFGQRQTQNLFAIVQGGVDESLRRRSAEALVAEGFDGYAVGGLAVGEPQAEMLRTLDATVPLLPRERPRYLMGVGKPIDLVEAVARGIDMFDCVIPTRSGRHGQAWSDAGPINLKNARYAEDRAPLDEGLDCPASRDYSKAFLHHLVKSEELFAQVALSWHNLAYYQRLMQRMREAIAARAFGDFAAAFRERWARAAD
;
A
#
# COMPACT_ATOMS: atom_id res chain seq x y z
N MET A 1 14.24 44.99 71.35
CA MET A 1 13.52 46.26 71.30
C MET A 1 12.22 46.04 70.56
N ALA A 2 11.10 46.27 71.24
CA ALA A 2 9.74 45.99 70.82
C ALA A 2 9.05 47.23 70.20
N ARG A 3 8.03 46.99 69.37
CA ARG A 3 6.82 47.79 69.01
C ARG A 3 6.32 47.22 67.68
N ASP A 4 5.23 46.48 67.54
CA ASP A 4 3.84 46.54 68.04
C ASP A 4 2.98 47.69 67.46
N GLN A 5 1.69 47.33 67.23
CA GLN A 5 0.51 48.11 66.80
C GLN A 5 0.24 48.15 65.27
N ARG A 6 -0.72 47.44 64.66
CA ARG A 6 -2.19 47.23 64.83
C ARG A 6 -3.08 48.46 64.58
N ARG A 7 -4.13 48.19 63.76
CA ARG A 7 -5.54 48.64 63.79
C ARG A 7 -5.94 49.90 62.98
N ASP A 8 -6.79 49.72 61.95
CA ASP A 8 -8.28 49.81 61.94
C ASP A 8 -8.73 51.29 61.74
N ARG A 9 -9.72 51.73 60.94
CA ARG A 9 -11.02 51.17 60.49
C ARG A 9 -11.76 52.24 59.65
N ARG A 10 -12.65 51.78 58.74
CA ARG A 10 -13.99 52.33 58.37
C ARG A 10 -14.02 53.66 57.58
N ALA A 11 -15.01 54.01 56.77
CA ALA A 11 -16.17 53.38 56.11
C ALA A 11 -16.72 54.46 55.13
N ASP A 12 -17.36 54.07 54.01
CA ASP A 12 -18.65 54.61 53.56
C ASP A 12 -18.97 54.28 52.09
N GLN A 13 -20.15 53.69 51.90
CA GLN A 13 -20.97 53.65 50.67
C GLN A 13 -22.15 54.63 50.91
N PRO A 14 -22.79 55.26 49.89
CA PRO A 14 -23.86 54.57 49.14
C PRO A 14 -24.24 55.10 47.72
N SER A 15 -25.15 54.34 47.08
CA SER A 15 -26.12 54.69 46.00
C SER A 15 -25.62 54.64 44.53
N GLN A 16 -26.00 53.63 43.72
CA GLN A 16 -27.27 53.34 43.02
C GLN A 16 -27.44 54.03 41.65
N ALA A 17 -27.29 53.26 40.56
CA ALA A 17 -28.27 53.18 39.46
C ALA A 17 -27.95 51.98 38.54
N ARG A 18 -28.86 51.00 38.49
CA ARG A 18 -28.84 49.81 37.62
C ARG A 18 -29.60 50.10 36.32
N ARG A 19 -29.06 49.74 35.14
CA ARG A 19 -29.84 49.41 33.93
C ARG A 19 -29.21 48.26 33.12
N ALA A 20 -30.10 47.40 32.64
CA ALA A 20 -29.96 46.04 32.09
C ALA A 20 -29.21 45.88 30.75
N PRO A 21 -28.84 44.63 30.38
CA PRO A 21 -28.95 44.16 29.00
C PRO A 21 -30.19 43.26 28.84
N ARG A 22 -30.99 43.55 27.82
CA ARG A 22 -32.25 42.86 27.50
C ARG A 22 -32.02 41.42 27.04
N ARG A 23 -32.82 40.51 27.60
CA ARG A 23 -33.16 39.18 27.09
C ARG A 23 -33.87 39.23 25.72
N ARG A 24 -33.65 38.19 24.90
CA ARG A 24 -34.69 37.34 24.25
C ARG A 24 -33.98 36.10 23.66
N ASN A 25 -34.06 34.94 24.32
CA ASN A 25 -34.94 33.79 24.04
C ASN A 25 -34.86 33.28 22.59
N ARG A 26 -34.24 32.09 22.38
CA ARG A 26 -34.81 30.72 22.25
C ARG A 26 -35.21 30.42 20.80
N HIS A 27 -34.54 29.49 20.12
CA HIS A 27 -34.66 28.01 20.15
C HIS A 27 -35.88 27.45 19.37
N ASP A 28 -35.54 26.47 18.54
CA ASP A 28 -36.33 25.34 18.00
C ASP A 28 -37.08 25.49 16.66
N GLY A 29 -36.67 24.66 15.70
CA GLY A 29 -37.48 23.52 15.26
C GLY A 29 -38.59 23.74 14.22
N ALA A 30 -38.35 23.14 13.04
CA ALA A 30 -39.30 22.41 12.20
C ALA A 30 -40.25 23.16 11.22
N GLU A 31 -40.30 22.55 10.03
CA GLU A 31 -41.45 22.30 9.15
C GLU A 31 -42.14 23.42 8.35
N ASP A 32 -42.19 23.15 7.03
CA ASP A 32 -43.29 23.32 6.07
C ASP A 32 -44.21 24.54 6.13
N ALA A 33 -44.23 25.28 5.01
CA ALA A 33 -45.47 25.47 4.23
C ALA A 33 -45.20 26.23 2.92
N ARG A 34 -45.42 25.56 1.78
CA ARG A 34 -45.85 26.21 0.52
C ARG A 34 -47.30 25.82 0.29
N VAL A 35 -48.17 26.82 0.14
CA VAL A 35 -49.61 26.65 -0.11
C VAL A 35 -49.93 26.79 -1.59
N ARG A 36 -50.52 25.71 -2.12
CA ARG A 36 -51.61 25.55 -3.13
C ARG A 36 -51.63 26.39 -4.42
N GLY A 37 -51.72 25.66 -5.53
CA GLY A 37 -52.34 26.06 -6.80
C GLY A 37 -52.75 24.82 -7.60
N GLU A 38 -54.02 24.74 -7.96
CA GLU A 38 -54.80 23.57 -8.37
C GLU A 38 -54.70 23.15 -9.87
N ARG A 39 -55.12 21.90 -10.14
CA ARG A 39 -55.73 21.33 -11.39
C ARG A 39 -54.86 20.81 -12.55
N GLY A 40 -55.19 19.58 -12.98
CA GLY A 40 -55.18 19.21 -14.41
C GLY A 40 -54.77 17.77 -14.73
N ARG A 41 -55.74 16.94 -15.13
CA ARG A 41 -55.59 15.55 -15.61
C ARG A 41 -54.99 15.47 -17.03
N ARG A 42 -54.47 14.26 -17.37
CA ARG A 42 -54.24 13.58 -18.69
C ARG A 42 -52.75 13.29 -18.94
N ALA A 43 -52.32 12.03 -18.97
CA ALA A 43 -52.49 10.98 -19.97
C ALA A 43 -51.56 11.13 -21.19
N GLU A 44 -50.90 10.01 -21.50
CA GLU A 44 -50.24 9.58 -22.75
C GLU A 44 -48.77 9.94 -23.06
N ARG A 45 -48.00 8.84 -23.16
CA ARG A 45 -47.03 8.47 -24.21
C ARG A 45 -46.50 9.60 -25.10
N ASP A 46 -45.18 9.76 -25.16
CA ASP A 46 -44.49 9.56 -26.43
C ASP A 46 -42.96 9.47 -26.31
N LEU A 47 -42.43 8.50 -27.06
CA LEU A 47 -41.01 8.34 -27.38
C LEU A 47 -40.53 9.58 -28.13
N ARG A 48 -39.52 10.30 -27.60
CA ARG A 48 -38.80 11.32 -28.38
C ARG A 48 -37.30 11.06 -28.36
N ARG A 49 -36.81 10.77 -29.57
CA ARG A 49 -35.41 10.81 -30.02
C ARG A 49 -34.73 12.08 -29.52
N ASP A 50 -33.55 11.94 -28.96
CA ASP A 50 -32.57 13.01 -28.78
C ASP A 50 -32.19 13.62 -30.14
N ARG A 51 -32.95 14.63 -30.57
CA ARG A 51 -32.48 15.63 -31.53
C ARG A 51 -31.98 16.79 -30.69
N HIS A 52 -30.67 16.87 -30.45
CA HIS A 52 -29.86 18.11 -30.29
C HIS A 52 -28.42 17.72 -29.88
N LEU A 53 -27.68 17.09 -30.80
CA LEU A 53 -26.21 17.07 -30.77
C LEU A 53 -25.71 17.53 -32.14
N HIS A 54 -25.35 18.81 -32.24
CA HIS A 54 -24.57 19.33 -33.34
C HIS A 54 -23.11 18.91 -33.12
N HIS A 55 -22.59 17.98 -33.93
CA HIS A 55 -21.14 17.75 -34.00
C HIS A 55 -20.50 18.87 -34.83
N PRO A 56 -19.54 19.65 -34.31
CA PRO A 56 -18.76 20.55 -35.14
C PRO A 56 -17.82 19.72 -36.03
N GLY A 57 -18.10 19.70 -37.34
CA GLY A 57 -17.25 19.05 -38.33
C GLY A 57 -15.98 19.87 -38.55
N LEU A 58 -14.82 19.27 -38.28
CA LEU A 58 -13.52 19.78 -38.72
C LEU A 58 -13.39 19.58 -40.24
N PRO A 59 -13.15 20.63 -41.05
CA PRO A 59 -12.88 20.44 -42.47
C PRO A 59 -11.46 19.89 -42.64
N LEU A 60 -11.34 18.65 -43.12
CA LEU A 60 -10.04 18.09 -43.54
C LEU A 60 -9.78 18.45 -45.01
N PRO A 61 -8.60 19.03 -45.35
CA PRO A 61 -8.24 19.31 -46.73
C PRO A 61 -8.14 18.02 -47.55
N ARG A 62 -8.73 18.01 -48.75
CA ARG A 62 -8.58 16.91 -49.72
C ARG A 62 -7.25 17.05 -50.45
N GLY A 63 -6.21 16.45 -49.87
CA GLY A 63 -4.91 16.26 -50.50
C GLY A 63 -3.92 15.66 -49.50
N ARG A 64 -3.76 14.33 -49.48
CA ARG A 64 -2.73 13.66 -48.69
C ARG A 64 -1.51 13.40 -49.56
N TRP A 65 -0.34 13.76 -49.06
CA TRP A 65 0.95 13.48 -49.70
C TRP A 65 1.35 12.03 -49.38
N ALA A 66 2.06 11.36 -50.30
CA ALA A 66 2.40 9.94 -50.20
C ALA A 66 3.25 9.57 -48.96
N LEU A 67 3.86 10.56 -48.29
CA LEU A 67 4.68 10.38 -47.10
C LEU A 67 3.88 10.25 -45.78
N ASP A 68 2.57 10.56 -45.80
CA ASP A 68 1.70 10.49 -44.61
C ASP A 68 0.87 9.19 -44.53
N GLN A 69 1.22 8.17 -45.32
CA GLN A 69 0.60 6.85 -45.27
C GLN A 69 1.42 5.90 -44.39
N PHE A 70 0.82 5.43 -43.30
CA PHE A 70 1.37 4.29 -42.57
C PHE A 70 1.36 3.05 -43.48
N SER A 71 2.44 2.26 -43.46
CA SER A 71 2.51 0.99 -44.17
C SER A 71 1.36 0.06 -43.74
N PRO A 72 0.68 -0.64 -44.65
CA PRO A 72 -0.32 -1.65 -44.28
C PRO A 72 0.35 -2.75 -43.45
N ALA A 73 -0.29 -3.13 -42.34
CA ALA A 73 0.15 -4.25 -41.53
C ALA A 73 0.16 -5.53 -42.37
N ALA A 74 1.33 -6.17 -42.48
CA ALA A 74 1.43 -7.52 -43.04
C ALA A 74 0.69 -8.49 -42.11
N LEU A 75 -0.44 -9.02 -42.58
CA LEU A 75 -1.14 -10.14 -41.94
C LEU A 75 -0.30 -11.41 -42.16
N ASP A 76 0.40 -11.85 -41.13
CA ASP A 76 1.13 -13.12 -41.14
C ASP A 76 0.13 -14.27 -40.89
N ALA A 77 -0.38 -14.84 -41.98
CA ALA A 77 -1.37 -15.92 -41.95
C ALA A 77 -0.70 -17.30 -41.91
N VAL A 78 0.04 -17.60 -40.84
CA VAL A 78 0.47 -18.97 -40.58
C VAL A 78 -0.74 -19.74 -40.03
N HIS A 79 -1.34 -20.58 -40.87
CA HIS A 79 -2.38 -21.63 -40.61
C HIS A 79 -3.76 -21.49 -41.28
N ALA A 80 -3.94 -20.61 -42.25
CA ALA A 80 -5.13 -20.69 -43.11
C ALA A 80 -4.97 -21.81 -44.16
N HIS A 81 -5.16 -23.08 -43.79
CA HIS A 81 -5.61 -24.22 -44.65
C HIS A 81 -5.42 -25.58 -43.92
N ARG A 82 -6.20 -25.86 -42.86
CA ARG A 82 -6.45 -27.25 -42.44
C ARG A 82 -7.93 -27.44 -42.12
N ARG A 83 -8.62 -28.19 -42.98
CA ARG A 83 -10.01 -28.62 -42.79
C ARG A 83 -10.05 -29.71 -41.71
N LEU A 84 -10.84 -29.50 -40.66
CA LEU A 84 -11.17 -30.52 -39.66
C LEU A 84 -12.27 -31.44 -40.23
N HIS A 85 -11.93 -32.71 -40.43
CA HIS A 85 -12.90 -33.76 -40.75
C HIS A 85 -13.79 -34.06 -39.53
N ARG A 86 -15.11 -34.04 -39.71
CA ARG A 86 -16.09 -34.61 -38.76
C ARG A 86 -16.06 -36.14 -38.81
N PRO A 87 -16.02 -36.86 -37.69
CA PRO A 87 -16.37 -38.28 -37.67
C PRO A 87 -17.88 -38.45 -37.46
N GLY A 88 -18.49 -39.20 -38.39
CA GLY A 88 -19.88 -39.66 -38.31
C GLY A 88 -20.07 -40.82 -37.31
N ALA A 89 -21.33 -41.19 -37.15
CA ALA A 89 -21.84 -42.06 -36.09
C ALA A 89 -21.58 -43.57 -36.31
N ARG A 90 -21.39 -44.25 -35.16
CA ARG A 90 -21.50 -45.69 -34.84
C ARG A 90 -20.37 -46.62 -35.31
N GLN A 91 -19.67 -47.21 -34.34
CA GLN A 91 -19.57 -48.68 -34.13
C GLN A 91 -18.86 -48.99 -32.79
N GLY A 92 -19.36 -49.99 -32.06
CA GLY A 92 -18.62 -50.68 -30.98
C GLY A 92 -19.03 -50.37 -29.54
N GLY A 93 -20.23 -50.79 -29.13
CA GLY A 93 -20.56 -50.88 -27.69
C GLY A 93 -19.70 -51.95 -27.01
N VAL A 94 -19.08 -51.60 -25.87
CA VAL A 94 -18.32 -52.53 -25.04
C VAL A 94 -19.30 -53.40 -24.25
N ARG A 95 -19.23 -54.72 -24.45
CA ARG A 95 -20.03 -55.70 -23.70
C ARG A 95 -19.44 -55.89 -22.29
N PRO A 96 -20.27 -56.05 -21.24
CA PRO A 96 -19.78 -56.34 -19.90
C PRO A 96 -19.52 -57.84 -19.77
N ARG A 97 -18.25 -58.27 -19.70
CA ARG A 97 -17.90 -59.59 -19.15
C ARG A 97 -16.62 -59.56 -18.32
N ASP A 98 -16.77 -60.27 -17.20
CA ASP A 98 -15.79 -60.91 -16.35
C ASP A 98 -14.98 -60.07 -15.36
N ARG A 99 -15.54 -60.01 -14.14
CA ARG A 99 -14.84 -59.76 -12.88
C ARG A 99 -13.90 -60.93 -12.56
N ALA A 100 -12.72 -60.95 -13.18
CA ALA A 100 -11.58 -61.68 -12.65
C ALA A 100 -10.27 -61.13 -13.24
N ALA A 101 -9.38 -60.69 -12.35
CA ALA A 101 -7.98 -60.34 -12.58
C ALA A 101 -7.67 -59.08 -13.41
N LEU A 102 -7.50 -57.95 -12.70
CA LEU A 102 -6.70 -56.84 -13.19
C LEU A 102 -5.21 -57.23 -13.16
N SER A 103 -4.52 -57.06 -14.28
CA SER A 103 -3.08 -57.29 -14.42
C SER A 103 -2.26 -56.45 -13.41
N LEU A 104 -1.31 -57.09 -12.71
CA LEU A 104 -0.35 -56.46 -11.79
C LEU A 104 0.50 -55.34 -12.44
N LEU A 105 0.52 -55.26 -13.78
CA LEU A 105 1.18 -54.16 -14.51
C LEU A 105 0.40 -52.84 -14.48
N PHE A 106 -0.88 -52.84 -14.08
CA PHE A 106 -1.66 -51.62 -13.79
C PHE A 106 -1.56 -51.15 -12.33
N LEU A 107 -0.91 -51.92 -11.46
CA LEU A 107 -0.72 -51.61 -10.03
C LEU A 107 0.63 -50.92 -9.72
N ARG A 108 1.40 -50.51 -10.74
CA ARG A 108 2.65 -49.75 -10.59
C ARG A 108 2.54 -48.25 -10.90
N ARG A 109 1.35 -47.66 -10.76
CA ARG A 109 1.17 -46.19 -10.82
C ARG A 109 0.51 -45.58 -9.58
N ARG A 110 0.70 -46.23 -8.43
CA ARG A 110 0.47 -45.63 -7.11
C ARG A 110 1.75 -45.70 -6.28
N VAL A 111 2.81 -45.13 -6.83
CA VAL A 111 3.77 -44.43 -5.97
C VAL A 111 2.98 -43.21 -5.49
N PRO A 112 2.78 -42.96 -4.19
CA PRO A 112 2.37 -41.63 -3.80
C PRO A 112 3.42 -40.73 -4.44
N LEU A 113 3.02 -39.81 -5.30
CA LEU A 113 3.89 -38.68 -5.59
C LEU A 113 4.31 -38.21 -4.20
N LEU A 114 5.57 -38.50 -3.82
CA LEU A 114 6.27 -37.69 -2.84
C LEU A 114 5.91 -36.30 -3.34
N ALA A 115 5.09 -35.60 -2.57
CA ALA A 115 4.75 -34.24 -2.92
C ALA A 115 6.10 -33.59 -3.16
N GLU A 116 6.40 -33.30 -4.44
CA GLU A 116 7.44 -32.35 -4.80
C GLU A 116 7.24 -31.24 -3.78
N PRO A 117 8.25 -30.93 -2.93
CA PRO A 117 8.05 -29.94 -1.89
C PRO A 117 7.42 -28.74 -2.58
N ALA A 118 6.21 -28.37 -2.15
CA ALA A 118 5.47 -27.25 -2.73
C ALA A 118 6.51 -26.13 -2.87
N VAL A 119 6.78 -25.72 -4.11
CA VAL A 119 7.98 -24.92 -4.43
C VAL A 119 7.95 -23.70 -3.50
N SER A 120 8.76 -23.81 -2.44
CA SER A 120 8.87 -22.82 -1.40
C SER A 120 9.43 -21.58 -2.07
N PHE A 121 8.77 -20.43 -1.93
CA PHE A 121 9.38 -19.15 -2.25
C PHE A 121 10.70 -19.05 -1.49
N PRO A 122 11.85 -19.20 -2.15
CA PRO A 122 13.11 -19.26 -1.44
C PRO A 122 13.47 -17.82 -1.08
N PHE A 123 13.52 -17.55 0.21
CA PHE A 123 14.20 -16.38 0.75
C PHE A 123 15.66 -16.76 1.02
N ALA A 124 16.54 -16.33 0.11
CA ALA A 124 17.97 -16.54 0.25
C ALA A 124 18.57 -15.38 1.03
N ILE A 125 19.41 -15.69 2.03
CA ILE A 125 20.21 -14.70 2.76
C ILE A 125 21.64 -14.85 2.27
N ASP A 126 22.13 -13.86 1.54
CA ASP A 126 23.45 -13.90 0.91
C ASP A 126 24.54 -13.46 1.90
N ALA A 127 24.25 -12.45 2.71
CA ALA A 127 25.16 -11.97 3.75
C ALA A 127 24.42 -11.35 4.93
N THR A 128 25.12 -11.29 6.07
CA THR A 128 24.65 -10.63 7.28
C THR A 128 25.76 -9.83 7.92
N ASP A 129 25.39 -8.72 8.56
CA ASP A 129 26.25 -7.90 9.40
C ASP A 129 25.46 -7.50 10.66
N GLY A 130 25.81 -8.11 11.80
CA GLY A 130 24.96 -8.09 12.99
C GLY A 130 23.57 -8.70 12.71
N ALA A 131 22.51 -7.94 13.01
CA ALA A 131 21.13 -8.34 12.70
C ALA A 131 20.70 -7.97 11.27
N ALA A 132 21.45 -7.11 10.58
CA ALA A 132 21.15 -6.70 9.22
C ALA A 132 21.40 -7.85 8.23
N ARG A 133 20.53 -7.97 7.23
CA ARG A 133 20.55 -9.06 6.24
C ARG A 133 20.42 -8.48 4.84
N THR A 134 21.18 -9.02 3.90
CA THR A 134 20.99 -8.80 2.47
C THR A 134 20.76 -10.12 1.78
N GLY A 135 19.88 -10.12 0.79
CA GLY A 135 19.45 -11.36 0.14
C GLY A 135 18.46 -11.14 -0.97
N ALA A 136 17.70 -12.18 -1.27
CA ALA A 136 16.74 -12.19 -2.36
C ALA A 136 15.50 -13.05 -2.03
N LEU A 137 14.32 -12.51 -2.31
CA LEU A 137 13.06 -13.26 -2.34
C LEU A 137 12.67 -13.49 -3.80
N THR A 138 12.63 -14.76 -4.24
CA THR A 138 12.31 -15.10 -5.64
C THR A 138 10.82 -15.36 -5.82
N THR A 139 10.19 -14.67 -6.77
CA THR A 139 8.78 -14.86 -7.15
C THR A 139 8.65 -15.37 -8.58
N SER A 140 7.45 -15.81 -8.97
CA SER A 140 7.14 -16.18 -10.36
C SER A 140 7.28 -15.04 -11.37
N ARG A 141 7.37 -13.78 -10.89
CA ARG A 141 7.42 -12.56 -11.70
C ARG A 141 8.73 -11.77 -11.55
N GLY A 142 9.67 -12.25 -10.75
CA GLY A 142 10.97 -11.61 -10.60
C GLY A 142 11.60 -11.84 -9.24
N VAL A 143 12.80 -11.31 -9.08
CA VAL A 143 13.57 -11.39 -7.84
C VAL A 143 13.47 -10.06 -7.10
N ILE A 144 13.19 -10.11 -5.80
CA ILE A 144 13.13 -8.95 -4.91
C ILE A 144 14.41 -8.92 -4.08
N ARG A 145 15.27 -7.92 -4.31
CA ARG A 145 16.52 -7.75 -3.55
C ARG A 145 16.22 -7.13 -2.19
N THR A 146 16.68 -7.75 -1.10
CA THR A 146 16.46 -7.26 0.27
C THR A 146 17.76 -6.70 0.89
N PRO A 147 17.72 -5.60 1.68
CA PRO A 147 16.52 -4.85 2.04
C PRO A 147 15.84 -4.15 0.85
N ALA A 148 14.51 -4.18 0.82
CA ALA A 148 13.66 -3.74 -0.29
C ALA A 148 12.77 -2.57 0.12
N PHE A 149 12.62 -1.59 -0.76
CA PHE A 149 11.63 -0.52 -0.61
C PHE A 149 10.58 -0.61 -1.71
N MET A 150 9.30 -0.64 -1.33
CA MET A 150 8.17 -0.87 -2.22
C MET A 150 7.45 0.47 -2.48
N PRO A 151 7.50 1.01 -3.72
CA PRO A 151 6.68 2.15 -4.09
C PRO A 151 5.20 1.84 -3.91
N VAL A 152 4.45 2.76 -3.32
CA VAL A 152 3.02 2.55 -3.02
C VAL A 152 2.13 3.01 -4.19
N GLY A 153 1.53 2.05 -4.87
CA GLY A 153 0.50 2.21 -5.88
C GLY A 153 -0.91 2.21 -5.28
N THR A 154 -1.34 3.36 -4.74
CA THR A 154 -2.61 3.49 -4.00
C THR A 154 -3.84 2.93 -4.75
N ALA A 155 -3.91 3.07 -6.07
CA ALA A 155 -5.03 2.54 -6.87
C ALA A 155 -4.49 1.70 -8.05
N GLY A 156 -3.45 0.90 -7.80
CA GLY A 156 -2.74 0.12 -8.82
C GLY A 156 -1.70 0.91 -9.62
N GLY A 157 -1.58 2.22 -9.39
CA GLY A 157 -0.54 3.07 -9.98
C GLY A 157 0.14 3.96 -8.95
N VAL A 158 1.46 4.14 -9.08
CA VAL A 158 2.26 5.03 -8.25
C VAL A 158 1.95 6.48 -8.62
N LYS A 159 1.51 7.28 -7.65
CA LYS A 159 1.03 8.64 -7.91
C LYS A 159 2.11 9.51 -8.58
N GLY A 160 1.78 10.02 -9.76
CA GLY A 160 2.61 10.97 -10.51
C GLY A 160 3.68 10.32 -11.39
N LEU A 161 3.80 8.99 -11.42
CA LEU A 161 4.84 8.31 -12.18
C LEU A 161 4.26 7.25 -13.11
N SER A 162 4.83 7.17 -14.32
CA SER A 162 4.58 6.04 -15.21
C SER A 162 5.27 4.78 -14.70
N VAL A 163 4.82 3.60 -15.14
CA VAL A 163 5.48 2.32 -14.84
C VAL A 163 6.96 2.35 -15.26
N ALA A 164 7.27 2.94 -16.42
CA ALA A 164 8.64 3.06 -16.90
C ALA A 164 9.52 3.87 -15.94
N GLN A 165 9.01 4.98 -15.40
CA GLN A 165 9.73 5.78 -14.40
C GLN A 165 9.91 5.01 -13.09
N VAL A 166 8.89 4.27 -12.63
CA VAL A 166 9.02 3.43 -11.42
C VAL A 166 10.10 2.36 -11.62
N LYS A 167 10.07 1.64 -12.75
CA LYS A 167 11.10 0.65 -13.10
C LYS A 167 12.50 1.27 -13.18
N SER A 168 12.62 2.46 -13.77
CA SER A 168 13.92 3.13 -13.92
C SER A 168 14.53 3.53 -12.58
N THR A 169 13.75 3.61 -11.50
CA THR A 169 14.30 3.83 -10.15
C THR A 169 15.05 2.62 -9.59
N GLY A 170 14.86 1.43 -10.19
CA GLY A 170 15.41 0.17 -9.69
C GLY A 170 14.50 -0.55 -8.68
N ALA A 171 13.21 -0.19 -8.61
CA ALA A 171 12.23 -0.89 -7.80
C ALA A 171 11.99 -2.32 -8.33
N ASP A 172 12.11 -3.31 -7.45
CA ASP A 172 11.87 -4.72 -7.81
C ASP A 172 10.41 -5.13 -7.57
N ILE A 173 9.70 -4.43 -6.69
CA ILE A 173 8.35 -4.78 -6.23
C ILE A 173 7.56 -3.51 -5.95
N MET A 174 6.25 -3.56 -6.18
CA MET A 174 5.30 -2.50 -5.85
C MET A 174 4.33 -2.96 -4.76
N LEU A 175 3.93 -2.05 -3.86
CA LEU A 175 2.78 -2.27 -2.99
C LEU A 175 1.52 -1.70 -3.64
N ALA A 176 0.45 -2.47 -3.70
CA ALA A 176 -0.87 -2.01 -4.12
C ALA A 176 -1.85 -2.01 -2.96
N ASN A 177 -2.78 -1.05 -2.97
CA ASN A 177 -3.73 -0.92 -1.88
C ASN A 177 -5.04 -1.66 -2.17
N THR A 178 -5.33 -2.70 -1.39
CA THR A 178 -6.54 -3.53 -1.58
C THR A 178 -7.80 -2.70 -1.38
N TYR A 179 -7.82 -1.82 -0.37
CA TYR A 179 -9.00 -1.01 -0.05
C TYR A 179 -9.45 -0.15 -1.22
N HIS A 180 -8.53 0.58 -1.85
CA HIS A 180 -8.90 1.44 -2.97
C HIS A 180 -9.29 0.64 -4.21
N LEU A 181 -8.58 -0.45 -4.51
CA LEU A 181 -8.85 -1.28 -5.69
C LEU A 181 -10.20 -2.01 -5.61
N MET A 182 -10.60 -2.46 -4.41
CA MET A 182 -11.90 -3.11 -4.21
C MET A 182 -13.07 -2.13 -4.34
N LEU A 183 -12.87 -0.84 -4.05
CA LEU A 183 -13.89 0.19 -4.21
C LEU A 183 -13.96 0.72 -5.64
N ARG A 184 -12.81 1.05 -6.22
CA ARG A 184 -12.71 1.57 -7.59
C ARG A 184 -11.37 1.18 -8.19
N PRO A 185 -11.34 0.35 -9.25
CA PRO A 185 -12.46 0.05 -10.16
C PRO A 185 -13.36 -1.13 -9.74
N GLY A 186 -13.08 -1.77 -8.61
CA GLY A 186 -13.72 -3.02 -8.15
C GLY A 186 -12.84 -4.23 -8.44
N ALA A 187 -12.63 -5.10 -7.45
CA ALA A 187 -11.72 -6.25 -7.57
C ALA A 187 -12.12 -7.20 -8.70
N GLU A 188 -13.41 -7.48 -8.86
CA GLU A 188 -13.95 -8.32 -9.94
C GLU A 188 -13.71 -7.70 -11.31
N ARG A 189 -13.70 -6.37 -11.40
CA ARG A 189 -13.39 -5.70 -12.67
C ARG A 189 -11.91 -5.84 -12.99
N VAL A 190 -11.02 -5.68 -12.00
CA VAL A 190 -9.58 -5.94 -12.20
C VAL A 190 -9.34 -7.37 -12.66
N ALA A 191 -10.00 -8.36 -12.02
CA ALA A 191 -9.91 -9.76 -12.42
C ALA A 191 -10.33 -9.97 -13.89
N ARG A 192 -11.49 -9.44 -14.30
CA ARG A 192 -11.98 -9.51 -15.69
C ARG A 192 -11.06 -8.82 -16.70
N LEU A 193 -10.25 -7.86 -16.27
CA LEU A 193 -9.27 -7.16 -17.11
C LEU A 193 -7.88 -7.83 -17.07
N GLY A 194 -7.77 -9.04 -16.54
CA GLY A 194 -6.54 -9.84 -16.55
C GLY A 194 -5.70 -9.78 -15.28
N GLY A 195 -6.28 -9.32 -14.16
CA GLY A 195 -5.58 -9.18 -12.88
C GLY A 195 -4.79 -7.87 -12.80
N LEU A 196 -4.21 -7.60 -11.63
CA LEU A 196 -3.61 -6.31 -11.31
C LEU A 196 -2.34 -6.02 -12.11
N HIS A 197 -1.52 -7.04 -12.40
CA HIS A 197 -0.33 -6.88 -13.24
C HIS A 197 -0.69 -6.40 -14.65
N ALA A 198 -1.64 -7.07 -15.32
CA ALA A 198 -2.11 -6.67 -16.64
C ALA A 198 -2.79 -5.29 -16.61
N PHE A 199 -3.63 -5.04 -15.59
CA PHE A 199 -4.35 -3.79 -15.45
C PHE A 199 -3.44 -2.57 -15.19
N SER A 200 -2.37 -2.75 -14.41
CA SER A 200 -1.40 -1.68 -14.08
C SER A 200 -0.24 -1.59 -15.07
N SER A 201 -0.07 -2.57 -15.96
CA SER A 201 1.12 -2.75 -16.80
C SER A 201 2.44 -2.95 -16.02
N TRP A 202 2.36 -3.26 -14.71
CA TRP A 202 3.51 -3.68 -13.91
C TRP A 202 3.69 -5.20 -14.03
N ASP A 203 4.83 -5.61 -14.56
CA ASP A 203 5.19 -7.02 -14.81
C ASP A 203 6.02 -7.65 -13.69
N GLY A 204 6.54 -6.84 -12.76
CA GLY A 204 7.26 -7.33 -11.58
C GLY A 204 6.33 -7.83 -10.46
N PRO A 205 6.92 -8.31 -9.35
CA PRO A 205 6.19 -8.67 -8.14
C PRO A 205 5.30 -7.55 -7.59
N ILE A 206 4.14 -7.91 -7.06
CA ILE A 206 3.23 -7.04 -6.30
C ILE A 206 2.94 -7.65 -4.94
N ILE A 207 3.03 -6.84 -3.89
CA ILE A 207 2.41 -7.11 -2.59
C ILE A 207 1.15 -6.26 -2.45
N THR A 208 0.12 -6.78 -1.82
CA THR A 208 -1.02 -5.95 -1.38
C THR A 208 -1.08 -5.84 0.12
N ASP A 209 -1.52 -4.69 0.63
CA ASP A 209 -1.99 -4.64 2.01
C ASP A 209 -3.35 -5.36 2.15
N SER A 210 -3.76 -5.63 3.39
CA SER A 210 -5.02 -6.32 3.67
C SER A 210 -6.26 -5.44 3.46
N GLY A 211 -6.07 -4.12 3.35
CA GLY A 211 -7.13 -3.11 3.43
C GLY A 211 -7.63 -2.83 4.86
N GLY A 212 -7.18 -3.58 5.87
CA GLY A 212 -7.62 -3.46 7.26
C GLY A 212 -7.36 -2.07 7.83
N TYR A 213 -6.14 -1.56 7.70
CA TYR A 213 -5.76 -0.24 8.21
C TYR A 213 -6.64 0.90 7.66
N GLN A 214 -6.91 0.91 6.36
CA GLN A 214 -7.73 1.94 5.70
C GLN A 214 -9.16 1.86 6.20
N VAL A 215 -9.75 0.66 6.26
CA VAL A 215 -11.09 0.49 6.80
C VAL A 215 -11.13 0.97 8.25
N MET A 216 -10.09 0.67 9.04
CA MET A 216 -10.03 1.05 10.44
C MET A 216 -9.90 2.57 10.66
N SER A 217 -9.27 3.28 9.72
CA SER A 217 -9.19 4.75 9.74
C SER A 217 -10.55 5.45 9.53
N LEU A 218 -11.58 4.74 9.06
CA LEU A 218 -12.93 5.26 8.77
C LEU A 218 -13.88 5.11 9.97
N ALA A 219 -13.48 5.52 11.17
CA ALA A 219 -14.17 5.18 12.42
C ALA A 219 -15.70 5.42 12.43
N LYS A 220 -16.21 6.46 11.74
CA LYS A 220 -17.65 6.77 11.68
C LYS A 220 -18.44 5.93 10.68
N LEU A 221 -17.75 5.23 9.77
CA LEU A 221 -18.35 4.54 8.63
C LEU A 221 -18.15 3.03 8.70
N ARG A 222 -17.76 2.46 9.86
CA ARG A 222 -17.51 1.03 10.04
C ARG A 222 -18.23 0.43 11.24
N THR A 223 -18.52 -0.87 11.15
CA THR A 223 -18.95 -1.72 12.25
C THR A 223 -18.06 -2.96 12.23
N LEU A 224 -17.37 -3.19 13.35
CA LEU A 224 -16.38 -4.25 13.49
C LEU A 224 -16.95 -5.39 14.33
N SER A 225 -16.78 -6.63 13.88
CA SER A 225 -17.23 -7.84 14.57
C SER A 225 -16.11 -8.89 14.62
N GLU A 226 -16.39 -10.08 15.13
CA GLU A 226 -15.48 -11.22 15.01
C GLU A 226 -15.42 -11.78 13.59
N THR A 227 -16.49 -11.62 12.79
CA THR A 227 -16.57 -12.18 11.43
C THR A 227 -15.80 -11.34 10.41
N GLY A 228 -15.70 -10.03 10.63
CA GLY A 228 -15.00 -9.10 9.75
C GLY A 228 -15.37 -7.65 10.06
N VAL A 229 -15.32 -6.80 9.04
CA VAL A 229 -15.70 -5.39 9.14
C VAL A 229 -16.67 -5.01 8.03
N VAL A 230 -17.79 -4.41 8.42
CA VAL A 230 -18.75 -3.78 7.49
C VAL A 230 -18.45 -2.30 7.46
N PHE A 231 -18.36 -1.70 6.28
CA PHE A 231 -18.10 -0.27 6.16
C PHE A 231 -18.78 0.34 4.94
N ARG A 232 -18.92 1.68 4.93
CA ARG A 232 -19.40 2.42 3.76
C ARG A 232 -18.24 3.04 3.00
N SER A 233 -18.28 2.89 1.67
CA SER A 233 -17.35 3.52 0.74
C SER A 233 -17.34 5.04 0.89
N HIS A 234 -16.15 5.63 0.94
CA HIS A 234 -15.97 7.08 0.95
C HIS A 234 -16.19 7.71 -0.44
N ILE A 235 -16.37 6.90 -1.50
CA ILE A 235 -16.52 7.34 -2.88
C ILE A 235 -18.00 7.57 -3.20
N ASP A 236 -18.85 6.62 -2.85
CA ASP A 236 -20.26 6.54 -3.29
C ASP A 236 -21.23 6.13 -2.17
N GLY A 237 -20.73 5.86 -0.96
CA GLY A 237 -21.55 5.48 0.19
C GLY A 237 -22.09 4.04 0.16
N ALA A 238 -21.73 3.23 -0.85
CA ALA A 238 -22.11 1.83 -0.92
C ALA A 238 -21.54 1.04 0.27
N ALA A 239 -22.30 0.06 0.77
CA ALA A 239 -21.89 -0.79 1.87
C ALA A 239 -21.05 -1.97 1.37
N TYR A 240 -19.97 -2.25 2.07
CA TYR A 240 -19.04 -3.35 1.81
C TYR A 240 -18.82 -4.14 3.09
N GLU A 241 -18.56 -5.43 2.94
CA GLU A 241 -18.12 -6.31 4.01
C GLU A 241 -16.74 -6.88 3.64
N LEU A 242 -15.79 -6.79 4.57
CA LEU A 242 -14.45 -7.34 4.43
C LEU A 242 -14.21 -8.33 5.58
N THR A 243 -14.23 -9.61 5.24
CA THR A 243 -13.86 -10.72 6.12
C THR A 243 -12.45 -11.22 5.79
N PRO A 244 -11.78 -11.98 6.69
CA PRO A 244 -10.52 -12.65 6.39
C PRO A 244 -10.55 -13.47 5.08
N GLU A 245 -11.62 -14.22 4.83
CA GLU A 245 -11.79 -15.02 3.63
C GLU A 245 -11.93 -14.13 2.38
N ARG A 246 -12.75 -13.07 2.48
CA ARG A 246 -12.97 -12.13 1.37
C ARG A 246 -11.71 -11.32 1.05
N ALA A 247 -10.93 -10.94 2.05
CA ALA A 247 -9.66 -10.26 1.86
C ALA A 247 -8.65 -11.14 1.10
N VAL A 248 -8.60 -12.44 1.40
CA VAL A 248 -7.77 -13.40 0.67
C VAL A 248 -8.28 -13.59 -0.75
N GLU A 249 -9.59 -13.77 -0.96
CA GLU A 249 -10.19 -13.88 -2.30
C GLU A 249 -9.87 -12.65 -3.17
N ILE A 250 -10.03 -11.44 -2.63
CA ILE A 250 -9.71 -10.21 -3.36
C ILE A 250 -8.24 -10.19 -3.76
N GLN A 251 -7.32 -10.43 -2.81
CA GLN A 251 -5.88 -10.31 -3.08
C GLN A 251 -5.35 -11.45 -3.97
N ALA A 252 -5.66 -12.69 -3.60
CA ALA A 252 -5.10 -13.88 -4.24
C ALA A 252 -5.79 -14.20 -5.58
N ASP A 253 -7.12 -14.15 -5.64
CA ASP A 253 -7.89 -14.68 -6.77
C ASP A 253 -8.33 -13.58 -7.75
N LEU A 254 -8.72 -12.41 -7.24
CA LEU A 254 -9.23 -11.31 -8.09
C LEU A 254 -8.12 -10.37 -8.57
N LEU A 255 -7.27 -9.89 -7.65
CA LEU A 255 -6.13 -9.03 -7.99
C LEU A 255 -4.96 -9.86 -8.54
N GLY A 256 -4.77 -11.09 -8.05
CA GLY A 256 -3.75 -12.01 -8.55
C GLY A 256 -2.32 -11.61 -8.18
N VAL A 257 -2.11 -11.08 -6.98
CA VAL A 257 -0.80 -10.58 -6.53
C VAL A 257 0.13 -11.68 -6.03
N ASP A 258 1.42 -11.38 -5.89
CA ASP A 258 2.47 -12.35 -5.54
C ASP A 258 2.59 -12.56 -4.02
N ILE A 259 2.38 -11.50 -3.24
CA ILE A 259 2.43 -11.57 -1.77
C ILE A 259 1.13 -10.97 -1.21
N ILE A 260 0.41 -11.79 -0.45
CA ILE A 260 -0.86 -11.47 0.17
C ILE A 260 -0.61 -11.20 1.65
N MET A 261 -1.29 -10.19 2.19
CA MET A 261 -1.26 -9.90 3.62
C MET A 261 -2.53 -10.41 4.29
N GLN A 262 -2.39 -11.03 5.46
CA GLN A 262 -3.55 -11.40 6.28
C GLN A 262 -4.39 -10.17 6.63
N LEU A 263 -5.71 -10.32 6.76
CA LEU A 263 -6.54 -9.29 7.36
C LEU A 263 -6.27 -9.21 8.85
N ASP A 264 -6.03 -7.99 9.33
CA ASP A 264 -5.72 -7.67 10.71
C ASP A 264 -6.51 -6.44 11.18
N GLU A 265 -6.46 -6.21 12.48
CA GLU A 265 -6.98 -5.01 13.10
C GLU A 265 -5.84 -4.18 13.68
N CYS A 266 -5.69 -2.97 13.15
CA CYS A 266 -4.77 -1.98 13.67
C CYS A 266 -5.55 -0.92 14.46
N PRO A 267 -5.55 -0.95 15.81
CA PRO A 267 -6.10 0.12 16.62
C PRO A 267 -5.29 1.41 16.42
N ALA A 268 -5.94 2.56 16.54
CA ALA A 268 -5.25 3.85 16.50
C ALA A 268 -4.49 4.07 17.82
N LEU A 269 -3.25 4.53 17.76
CA LEU A 269 -2.46 4.82 18.96
C LEU A 269 -2.45 6.33 19.28
N PRO A 270 -2.39 6.71 20.57
CA PRO A 270 -2.37 5.85 21.76
C PRO A 270 -3.75 5.23 22.06
N ALA A 271 -3.77 3.97 22.50
CA ALA A 271 -4.97 3.25 22.94
C ALA A 271 -4.73 2.53 24.28
N PRO A 272 -5.76 2.26 25.09
CA PRO A 272 -5.64 1.43 26.29
C PRO A 272 -5.10 0.04 25.94
N ARG A 273 -4.23 -0.51 26.80
CA ARG A 273 -3.63 -1.84 26.61
C ARG A 273 -4.68 -2.92 26.32
N ALA A 274 -5.81 -2.91 27.01
CA ALA A 274 -6.89 -3.88 26.81
C ALA A 274 -7.53 -3.81 25.41
N GLU A 275 -7.61 -2.62 24.81
CA GLU A 275 -8.09 -2.45 23.43
C GLU A 275 -7.07 -3.02 22.43
N VAL A 276 -5.78 -2.73 22.65
CA VAL A 276 -4.69 -3.26 21.84
C VAL A 276 -4.62 -4.79 21.93
N GLU A 277 -4.79 -5.35 23.12
CA GLU A 277 -4.82 -6.79 23.36
C GLU A 277 -6.01 -7.45 22.65
N THR A 278 -7.21 -6.87 22.77
CA THR A 278 -8.41 -7.37 22.08
C THR A 278 -8.21 -7.38 20.56
N ALA A 279 -7.65 -6.31 19.99
CA ALA A 279 -7.37 -6.20 18.56
C ALA A 279 -6.30 -7.19 18.09
N MET A 280 -5.24 -7.37 18.89
CA MET A 280 -4.19 -8.35 18.63
C MET A 280 -4.75 -9.78 18.62
N GLU A 281 -5.56 -10.14 19.62
CA GLU A 281 -6.17 -11.48 19.72
C GLU A 281 -7.14 -11.77 18.57
N ARG A 282 -7.94 -10.77 18.17
CA ARG A 282 -8.79 -10.88 16.97
C ARG A 282 -7.96 -11.06 15.71
N SER A 283 -6.86 -10.30 15.57
CA SER A 283 -5.93 -10.44 14.44
C SER A 283 -5.32 -11.85 14.37
N LEU A 284 -5.00 -12.49 15.52
CA LEU A 284 -4.54 -13.88 15.55
C LEU A 284 -5.61 -14.87 15.06
N ARG A 285 -6.87 -14.70 15.48
CA ARG A 285 -7.97 -15.55 14.98
C ARG A 285 -8.24 -15.33 13.49
N TRP A 286 -8.12 -14.09 13.02
CA TRP A 286 -8.23 -13.75 11.61
C TRP A 286 -7.07 -14.30 10.78
N ALA A 287 -5.84 -14.34 11.33
CA ALA A 287 -4.68 -14.96 10.70
C ALA A 287 -4.95 -16.43 10.31
N VAL A 288 -5.47 -17.21 11.25
CA VAL A 288 -5.84 -18.62 11.03
C VAL A 288 -6.89 -18.76 9.93
N ARG A 289 -7.89 -17.87 9.92
CA ARG A 289 -8.93 -17.84 8.88
C ARG A 289 -8.37 -17.49 7.50
N CYS A 290 -7.51 -16.47 7.42
CA CYS A 290 -6.82 -16.10 6.18
C CYS A 290 -5.99 -17.27 5.65
N LYS A 291 -5.21 -17.93 6.51
CA LYS A 291 -4.37 -19.06 6.10
C LYS A 291 -5.19 -20.25 5.60
N ARG A 292 -6.31 -20.56 6.26
CA ARG A 292 -7.25 -21.58 5.79
C ARG A 292 -7.85 -21.22 4.43
N ALA A 293 -8.26 -19.97 4.24
CA ALA A 293 -8.83 -19.48 2.98
C ALA A 293 -7.80 -19.47 1.85
N PHE A 294 -6.55 -19.15 2.17
CA PHE A 294 -5.44 -19.13 1.22
C PHE A 294 -5.12 -20.51 0.68
N GLY A 295 -5.14 -21.52 1.57
CA GLY A 295 -4.84 -22.90 1.20
C GLY A 295 -3.40 -23.08 0.75
N GLN A 296 -3.16 -24.03 -0.15
CA GLN A 296 -1.85 -24.21 -0.77
C GLN A 296 -1.81 -23.49 -2.13
N ARG A 297 -0.80 -22.64 -2.33
CA ARG A 297 -0.58 -21.91 -3.58
C ARG A 297 0.85 -22.16 -4.05
N GLN A 298 1.05 -22.23 -5.37
CA GLN A 298 2.37 -22.49 -5.97
C GLN A 298 3.16 -21.20 -6.24
N THR A 299 2.46 -20.11 -6.53
CA THR A 299 3.07 -18.87 -7.06
C THR A 299 2.81 -17.65 -6.17
N GLN A 300 2.15 -17.83 -5.03
CA GLN A 300 1.73 -16.76 -4.13
C GLN A 300 2.17 -17.09 -2.71
N ASN A 301 2.41 -16.07 -1.89
CA ASN A 301 2.71 -16.20 -0.47
C ASN A 301 1.66 -15.52 0.40
N LEU A 302 1.52 -16.00 1.62
CA LEU A 302 0.77 -15.33 2.66
C LEU A 302 1.69 -14.88 3.79
N PHE A 303 1.70 -13.57 4.04
CA PHE A 303 2.43 -12.98 5.16
C PHE A 303 1.48 -12.71 6.33
N ALA A 304 1.95 -13.05 7.52
CA ALA A 304 1.29 -12.69 8.77
C ALA A 304 1.66 -11.27 9.21
N ILE A 305 0.84 -10.66 10.07
CA ILE A 305 1.06 -9.33 10.64
C ILE A 305 1.09 -9.44 12.15
N VAL A 306 2.26 -9.22 12.75
CA VAL A 306 2.41 -9.11 14.19
C VAL A 306 1.80 -7.79 14.66
N GLN A 307 0.90 -7.88 15.64
CA GLN A 307 0.23 -6.74 16.29
C GLN A 307 0.62 -6.67 17.77
N GLY A 308 0.12 -5.65 18.49
CA GLY A 308 0.40 -5.45 19.92
C GLY A 308 0.83 -4.04 20.30
N GLY A 309 0.73 -3.05 19.39
CA GLY A 309 1.12 -1.67 19.66
C GLY A 309 2.60 -1.57 20.04
N VAL A 310 2.92 -0.78 21.07
CA VAL A 310 4.27 -0.66 21.64
C VAL A 310 4.50 -1.57 22.85
N ASP A 311 3.58 -2.50 23.12
CA ASP A 311 3.65 -3.38 24.29
C ASP A 311 4.43 -4.66 23.98
N GLU A 312 5.61 -4.80 24.56
CA GLU A 312 6.53 -5.92 24.30
C GLU A 312 5.91 -7.28 24.61
N SER A 313 5.07 -7.37 25.64
CA SER A 313 4.44 -8.64 26.04
C SER A 313 3.35 -9.08 25.07
N LEU A 314 2.57 -8.12 24.53
CA LEU A 314 1.59 -8.39 23.49
C LEU A 314 2.27 -8.74 22.16
N ARG A 315 3.36 -8.04 21.82
CA ARG A 315 4.18 -8.33 20.64
C ARG A 315 4.75 -9.74 20.67
N ARG A 316 5.31 -10.15 21.81
CA ARG A 316 5.83 -11.51 22.01
C ARG A 316 4.74 -12.56 21.77
N ARG A 317 3.60 -12.43 22.45
CA ARG A 317 2.46 -13.34 22.27
C ARG A 317 2.00 -13.42 20.82
N SER A 318 1.89 -12.27 20.14
CA SER A 318 1.48 -12.20 18.74
C SER A 318 2.50 -12.90 17.82
N ALA A 319 3.79 -12.62 17.99
CA ALA A 319 4.86 -13.22 17.19
C ALA A 319 4.90 -14.74 17.39
N GLU A 320 4.95 -15.21 18.64
CA GLU A 320 5.02 -16.64 18.96
C GLU A 320 3.82 -17.42 18.39
N ALA A 321 2.60 -16.87 18.51
CA ALA A 321 1.39 -17.50 17.95
C ALA A 321 1.43 -17.58 16.41
N LEU A 322 1.85 -16.52 15.72
CA LEU A 322 1.94 -16.51 14.26
C LEU A 322 3.06 -17.41 13.75
N VAL A 323 4.17 -17.51 14.48
CA VAL A 323 5.27 -18.43 14.16
C VAL A 323 4.85 -19.89 14.33
N ALA A 324 4.16 -20.20 15.43
CA ALA A 324 3.62 -21.54 15.66
C ALA A 324 2.61 -21.96 14.59
N GLU A 325 1.81 -21.02 14.09
CA GLU A 325 0.92 -21.27 12.95
C GLU A 325 1.73 -21.51 11.67
N GLY A 326 2.71 -20.64 11.36
CA GLY A 326 3.62 -20.79 10.21
C GLY A 326 3.10 -20.08 8.95
N PHE A 327 3.89 -19.14 8.44
CA PHE A 327 3.60 -18.29 7.28
C PHE A 327 4.84 -18.13 6.40
N ASP A 328 4.66 -17.63 5.18
CA ASP A 328 5.75 -17.47 4.22
C ASP A 328 6.65 -16.26 4.52
N GLY A 329 6.14 -15.31 5.30
CA GLY A 329 6.83 -14.11 5.78
C GLY A 329 6.07 -13.44 6.92
N TYR A 330 6.75 -12.52 7.62
CA TYR A 330 6.22 -11.92 8.84
C TYR A 330 6.37 -10.40 8.79
N ALA A 331 5.25 -9.70 8.82
CA ALA A 331 5.22 -8.25 8.92
C ALA A 331 5.09 -7.78 10.37
N VAL A 332 5.67 -6.63 10.66
CA VAL A 332 5.47 -5.89 11.91
C VAL A 332 4.52 -4.74 11.59
N GLY A 333 3.25 -4.89 11.99
CA GLY A 333 2.20 -3.90 11.77
C GLY A 333 1.96 -3.01 12.99
N GLY A 334 1.14 -1.97 12.82
CA GLY A 334 0.72 -1.10 13.94
C GLY A 334 1.84 -0.23 14.53
N LEU A 335 2.86 0.08 13.72
CA LEU A 335 3.93 1.05 14.00
C LEU A 335 3.90 2.16 12.94
N ALA A 336 4.60 3.26 13.20
CA ALA A 336 4.51 4.55 12.52
C ALA A 336 3.07 5.11 12.42
N VAL A 337 2.28 4.88 13.47
CA VAL A 337 0.88 5.34 13.57
C VAL A 337 0.70 6.49 14.56
N GLY A 338 1.78 6.96 15.17
CA GLY A 338 1.79 8.15 16.03
C GLY A 338 2.82 8.11 17.15
N GLU A 339 3.49 6.98 17.34
CA GLU A 339 4.51 6.80 18.37
C GLU A 339 5.84 7.49 18.01
N PRO A 340 6.63 7.92 19.01
CA PRO A 340 7.99 8.38 18.79
C PRO A 340 8.89 7.29 18.18
N GLN A 341 9.88 7.70 17.39
CA GLN A 341 10.84 6.78 16.76
C GLN A 341 11.50 5.84 17.78
N ALA A 342 11.86 6.33 18.97
CA ALA A 342 12.47 5.49 20.01
C ALA A 342 11.56 4.36 20.50
N GLU A 343 10.23 4.56 20.53
CA GLU A 343 9.26 3.52 20.87
C GLU A 343 9.14 2.48 19.75
N MET A 344 9.11 2.94 18.48
CA MET A 344 9.12 2.07 17.31
C MET A 344 10.37 1.16 17.34
N LEU A 345 11.56 1.74 17.55
CA LEU A 345 12.81 0.99 17.58
C LEU A 345 12.87 -0.02 18.72
N ARG A 346 12.43 0.34 19.94
CA ARG A 346 12.29 -0.61 21.06
C ARG A 346 11.35 -1.76 20.74
N THR A 347 10.23 -1.45 20.08
CA THR A 347 9.26 -2.48 19.68
C THR A 347 9.88 -3.45 18.68
N LEU A 348 10.71 -2.96 17.74
CA LEU A 348 11.46 -3.81 16.82
C LEU A 348 12.48 -4.70 17.56
N ASP A 349 13.22 -4.14 18.52
CA ASP A 349 14.19 -4.88 19.34
C ASP A 349 13.53 -6.04 20.11
N ALA A 350 12.29 -5.85 20.59
CA ALA A 350 11.52 -6.90 21.27
C ALA A 350 10.87 -7.92 20.31
N THR A 351 10.52 -7.52 19.09
CA THR A 351 9.69 -8.33 18.17
C THR A 351 10.53 -9.13 17.17
N VAL A 352 11.49 -8.47 16.49
CA VAL A 352 12.20 -9.05 15.35
C VAL A 352 13.01 -10.32 15.71
N PRO A 353 13.66 -10.42 16.89
CA PRO A 353 14.36 -11.64 17.28
C PRO A 353 13.46 -12.87 17.44
N LEU A 354 12.14 -12.68 17.61
CA LEU A 354 11.16 -13.76 17.74
C LEU A 354 10.71 -14.31 16.39
N LEU A 355 11.05 -13.63 15.29
CA LEU A 355 10.63 -14.00 13.94
C LEU A 355 11.65 -14.94 13.28
N PRO A 356 11.20 -15.95 12.50
CA PRO A 356 12.08 -16.94 11.90
C PRO A 356 13.14 -16.27 11.03
N ARG A 357 14.38 -16.76 11.12
CA ARG A 357 15.53 -16.14 10.47
C ARG A 357 15.47 -16.30 8.96
N GLU A 358 15.02 -17.47 8.52
CA GLU A 358 14.87 -17.92 7.15
C GLU A 358 13.63 -17.34 6.43
N ARG A 359 12.90 -16.43 7.09
CA ARG A 359 11.72 -15.78 6.55
C ARG A 359 11.92 -14.27 6.40
N PRO A 360 11.34 -13.66 5.36
CA PRO A 360 11.40 -12.21 5.16
C PRO A 360 10.61 -11.49 6.26
N ARG A 361 11.13 -10.34 6.66
CA ARG A 361 10.57 -9.48 7.72
C ARG A 361 10.20 -8.12 7.15
N TYR A 362 8.93 -7.76 7.24
CA TYR A 362 8.38 -6.58 6.58
C TYR A 362 7.90 -5.54 7.60
N LEU A 363 8.47 -4.35 7.62
CA LEU A 363 7.99 -3.25 8.46
C LEU A 363 7.00 -2.37 7.68
N MET A 364 5.73 -2.41 8.08
CA MET A 364 4.64 -1.78 7.34
C MET A 364 4.56 -0.28 7.60
N GLY A 365 4.47 0.53 6.54
CA GLY A 365 4.15 1.97 6.61
C GLY A 365 5.27 2.90 7.08
N VAL A 366 6.45 2.37 7.43
CA VAL A 366 7.61 3.15 7.91
C VAL A 366 8.42 3.66 6.74
N GLY A 367 8.86 4.92 6.80
CA GLY A 367 9.42 5.53 5.60
C GLY A 367 10.42 6.65 5.70
N LYS A 368 10.77 7.29 6.82
CA LYS A 368 11.86 8.28 6.71
C LYS A 368 13.18 7.54 6.45
N PRO A 369 14.13 8.11 5.69
CA PRO A 369 15.37 7.41 5.36
C PRO A 369 16.13 6.91 6.59
N ILE A 370 16.17 7.71 7.66
CA ILE A 370 16.77 7.29 8.94
C ILE A 370 16.05 6.10 9.59
N ASP A 371 14.72 6.03 9.51
CA ASP A 371 13.93 4.92 10.05
C ASP A 371 14.27 3.61 9.32
N LEU A 372 14.50 3.68 8.01
CA LEU A 372 14.88 2.53 7.19
C LEU A 372 16.25 1.98 7.63
N VAL A 373 17.24 2.86 7.81
CA VAL A 373 18.59 2.48 8.26
C VAL A 373 18.53 1.83 9.65
N GLU A 374 17.80 2.43 10.59
CA GLU A 374 17.65 1.91 11.95
C GLU A 374 16.89 0.58 12.01
N ALA A 375 15.89 0.40 11.15
CA ALA A 375 15.12 -0.84 11.09
C ALA A 375 15.89 -1.98 10.39
N VAL A 376 16.68 -1.67 9.34
CA VAL A 376 17.59 -2.65 8.73
C VAL A 376 18.64 -3.11 9.74
N ALA A 377 19.17 -2.20 10.57
CA ALA A 377 20.09 -2.53 11.66
C ALA A 377 19.49 -3.53 12.67
N ARG A 378 18.15 -3.60 12.74
CA ARG A 378 17.39 -4.53 13.60
C ARG A 378 16.87 -5.74 12.84
N GLY A 379 17.25 -5.91 11.57
CA GLY A 379 16.97 -7.09 10.77
C GLY A 379 15.64 -7.08 10.01
N ILE A 380 15.08 -5.90 9.72
CA ILE A 380 13.97 -5.77 8.74
C ILE A 380 14.50 -5.87 7.30
N ASP A 381 13.76 -6.55 6.43
CA ASP A 381 14.11 -6.78 5.01
C ASP A 381 13.26 -6.01 4.01
N MET A 382 12.05 -5.60 4.38
CA MET A 382 11.10 -5.00 3.45
C MET A 382 10.41 -3.80 4.08
N PHE A 383 10.13 -2.80 3.26
CA PHE A 383 9.52 -1.53 3.65
C PHE A 383 8.56 -1.04 2.58
N ASP A 384 7.53 -0.32 3.00
CA ASP A 384 6.72 0.52 2.14
C ASP A 384 6.44 1.84 2.84
N CYS A 385 6.34 2.92 2.06
CA CYS A 385 5.77 4.15 2.59
C CYS A 385 5.30 5.06 1.46
N VAL A 386 4.22 5.79 1.72
CA VAL A 386 3.77 6.86 0.82
C VAL A 386 4.65 8.10 0.88
N ILE A 387 5.54 8.23 1.88
CA ILE A 387 6.27 9.47 2.13
C ILE A 387 7.11 9.96 0.93
N PRO A 388 7.80 9.14 0.12
CA PRO A 388 8.62 9.66 -0.97
C PRO A 388 7.79 10.38 -2.02
N THR A 389 6.66 9.79 -2.42
CA THR A 389 5.77 10.40 -3.42
C THR A 389 4.90 11.49 -2.79
N ARG A 390 4.40 11.30 -1.56
CA ARG A 390 3.55 12.29 -0.88
C ARG A 390 4.31 13.58 -0.58
N SER A 391 5.51 13.49 -0.02
CA SER A 391 6.34 14.67 0.28
C SER A 391 6.83 15.33 -1.01
N GLY A 392 7.15 14.54 -2.04
CA GLY A 392 7.52 15.04 -3.38
C GLY A 392 6.44 15.97 -3.95
N ARG A 393 5.18 15.53 -3.94
CA ARG A 393 4.04 16.37 -4.36
C ARG A 393 3.84 17.64 -3.51
N HIS A 394 4.41 17.69 -2.31
CA HIS A 394 4.33 18.85 -1.41
C HIS A 394 5.61 19.71 -1.43
N GLY A 395 6.53 19.47 -2.38
CA GLY A 395 7.73 20.30 -2.57
C GLY A 395 8.94 19.87 -1.77
N GLN A 396 8.97 18.64 -1.25
CA GLN A 396 10.09 18.11 -0.46
C GLN A 396 10.84 17.01 -1.23
N ALA A 397 12.15 17.20 -1.39
CA ALA A 397 13.08 16.19 -1.86
C ALA A 397 13.80 15.51 -0.68
N TRP A 398 14.24 14.26 -0.86
CA TRP A 398 15.04 13.50 0.12
C TRP A 398 16.51 13.44 -0.30
N SER A 399 17.40 13.48 0.68
CA SER A 399 18.85 13.36 0.52
C SER A 399 19.49 12.72 1.75
N ASP A 400 20.77 12.37 1.69
CA ASP A 400 21.55 11.88 2.85
C ASP A 400 21.66 12.93 3.96
N ALA A 401 21.60 14.22 3.61
CA ALA A 401 21.58 15.34 4.55
C ALA A 401 20.14 15.72 4.91
N GLY A 402 19.22 14.76 4.94
CA GLY A 402 17.84 15.02 5.35
C GLY A 402 16.94 15.62 4.25
N PRO A 403 15.75 16.11 4.65
CA PRO A 403 14.76 16.63 3.72
C PRO A 403 15.13 18.03 3.20
N ILE A 404 15.00 18.21 1.88
CA ILE A 404 15.17 19.48 1.17
C ILE A 404 13.77 20.05 0.89
N ASN A 405 13.39 21.13 1.57
CA ASN A 405 12.13 21.83 1.30
C ASN A 405 12.33 22.90 0.22
N LEU A 406 11.97 22.59 -1.02
CA LEU A 406 12.11 23.48 -2.17
C LEU A 406 11.20 24.70 -2.12
N LYS A 407 10.35 24.89 -1.11
CA LYS A 407 9.64 26.16 -0.88
C LYS A 407 10.53 27.23 -0.23
N ASN A 408 11.68 26.85 0.32
CA ASN A 408 12.60 27.77 0.97
C ASN A 408 13.27 28.70 -0.05
N ALA A 409 13.33 30.00 0.26
CA ALA A 409 13.92 31.04 -0.59
C ALA A 409 15.41 30.81 -0.89
N ARG A 410 16.15 30.08 -0.03
CA ARG A 410 17.57 29.76 -0.27
C ARG A 410 17.81 29.02 -1.59
N TYR A 411 16.78 28.38 -2.14
CA TYR A 411 16.87 27.63 -3.39
C TYR A 411 16.53 28.45 -4.63
N ALA A 412 16.12 29.72 -4.50
CA ALA A 412 15.65 30.52 -5.63
C ALA A 412 16.70 30.71 -6.74
N GLU A 413 17.99 30.72 -6.37
CA GLU A 413 19.11 30.90 -7.29
C GLU A 413 20.10 29.72 -7.26
N ASP A 414 19.76 28.64 -6.54
CA ASP A 414 20.61 27.45 -6.42
C ASP A 414 20.62 26.68 -7.75
N ARG A 415 21.70 26.85 -8.53
CA ARG A 415 21.89 26.20 -9.83
C ARG A 415 22.26 24.73 -9.72
N ALA A 416 22.61 24.24 -8.53
CA ALA A 416 22.96 22.84 -8.34
C ALA A 416 21.72 21.95 -8.52
N PRO A 417 21.89 20.72 -9.02
CA PRO A 417 20.82 19.74 -9.04
C PRO A 417 20.49 19.22 -7.64
N LEU A 418 19.49 18.35 -7.53
CA LEU A 418 19.15 17.72 -6.26
C LEU A 418 20.27 16.79 -5.79
N ASP A 419 20.75 15.93 -6.68
CA ASP A 419 21.89 15.03 -6.47
C ASP A 419 22.53 14.68 -7.83
N GLU A 420 23.81 15.01 -8.01
CA GLU A 420 24.56 14.71 -9.25
C GLU A 420 24.89 13.22 -9.39
N GLY A 421 25.03 12.52 -8.27
CA GLY A 421 25.43 11.11 -8.22
C GLY A 421 24.27 10.12 -8.34
N LEU A 422 23.02 10.61 -8.35
CA LEU A 422 21.83 9.78 -8.48
C LEU A 422 21.46 9.62 -9.96
N ASP A 423 21.45 8.38 -10.45
CA ASP A 423 21.05 8.08 -11.83
C ASP A 423 19.53 8.20 -12.02
N CYS A 424 19.05 9.43 -12.03
CA CYS A 424 17.66 9.80 -12.22
C CYS A 424 17.61 11.18 -12.89
N PRO A 425 16.99 11.32 -14.08
CA PRO A 425 16.88 12.60 -14.78
C PRO A 425 16.26 13.71 -13.91
N ALA A 426 15.24 13.38 -13.12
CA ALA A 426 14.61 14.35 -12.21
C ALA A 426 15.54 14.84 -11.09
N SER A 427 16.60 14.10 -10.79
CA SER A 427 17.61 14.49 -9.80
C SER A 427 18.72 15.34 -10.40
N ARG A 428 19.27 14.90 -11.54
CA ARG A 428 20.47 15.44 -12.18
C ARG A 428 20.24 16.59 -13.14
N ASP A 429 19.15 16.54 -13.92
CA ASP A 429 19.03 17.36 -15.13
C ASP A 429 18.34 18.72 -14.88
N TYR A 430 17.81 18.93 -13.66
CA TYR A 430 17.12 20.15 -13.26
C TYR A 430 17.78 20.78 -12.04
N SER A 431 17.97 22.11 -12.09
CA SER A 431 18.46 22.86 -10.94
C SER A 431 17.42 22.97 -9.84
N LYS A 432 17.88 23.10 -8.59
CA LYS A 432 17.01 23.44 -7.45
C LYS A 432 16.28 24.76 -7.66
N ALA A 433 16.88 25.75 -8.31
CA ALA A 433 16.24 27.02 -8.69
C ALA A 433 15.03 26.82 -9.60
N PHE A 434 15.16 26.00 -10.63
CA PHE A 434 14.05 25.69 -11.53
C PHE A 434 12.96 24.92 -10.79
N LEU A 435 13.32 23.89 -10.04
CA LEU A 435 12.34 23.11 -9.26
C LEU A 435 11.68 23.95 -8.16
N HIS A 436 12.41 24.86 -7.51
CA HIS A 436 11.87 25.84 -6.55
C HIS A 436 10.80 26.71 -7.18
N HIS A 437 11.10 27.29 -8.35
CA HIS A 437 10.15 28.08 -9.11
C HIS A 437 8.89 27.26 -9.41
N LEU A 438 9.02 26.05 -9.97
CA LEU A 438 7.87 25.21 -10.29
C LEU A 438 7.06 24.80 -9.06
N VAL A 439 7.70 24.52 -7.93
CA VAL A 439 7.02 24.24 -6.64
C VAL A 439 6.22 25.47 -6.18
N LYS A 440 6.76 26.68 -6.32
CA LYS A 440 6.08 27.93 -5.97
C LYS A 440 4.94 28.28 -6.91
N SER A 441 5.09 27.95 -8.19
CA SER A 441 4.08 28.12 -9.23
C SER A 441 3.01 27.01 -9.24
N GLU A 442 3.11 26.03 -8.33
CA GLU A 442 2.21 24.87 -8.23
C GLU A 442 2.12 24.01 -9.51
N GLU A 443 3.19 24.04 -10.31
CA GLU A 443 3.27 23.30 -11.57
C GLU A 443 3.31 21.79 -11.32
N LEU A 444 2.49 21.03 -12.08
CA LEU A 444 2.38 19.58 -11.94
C LEU A 444 3.72 18.88 -12.12
N PHE A 445 4.57 19.41 -12.99
CA PHE A 445 5.88 18.82 -13.27
C PHE A 445 6.78 18.78 -12.03
N ALA A 446 6.74 19.79 -11.14
CA ALA A 446 7.48 19.74 -9.88
C ALA A 446 7.05 18.54 -9.02
N GLN A 447 5.75 18.30 -8.93
CA GLN A 447 5.22 17.18 -8.13
C GLN A 447 5.68 15.82 -8.67
N VAL A 448 5.73 15.69 -10.00
CA VAL A 448 6.22 14.48 -10.70
C VAL A 448 7.72 14.32 -10.50
N ALA A 449 8.52 15.36 -10.80
CA ALA A 449 9.97 15.32 -10.71
C ALA A 449 10.45 14.99 -9.29
N LEU A 450 9.87 15.63 -8.26
CA LEU A 450 10.26 15.37 -6.87
C LEU A 450 9.83 13.98 -6.40
N SER A 451 8.68 13.47 -6.86
CA SER A 451 8.28 12.08 -6.58
C SER A 451 9.23 11.07 -7.24
N TRP A 452 9.70 11.37 -8.45
CA TRP A 452 10.65 10.53 -9.19
C TRP A 452 12.03 10.51 -8.52
N HIS A 453 12.57 11.69 -8.21
CA HIS A 453 13.81 11.84 -7.43
C HIS A 453 13.73 11.07 -6.12
N ASN A 454 12.66 11.28 -5.35
CA ASN A 454 12.51 10.65 -4.05
C ASN A 454 12.48 9.13 -4.13
N LEU A 455 11.75 8.53 -5.08
CA LEU A 455 11.77 7.07 -5.21
C LEU A 455 13.14 6.56 -5.65
N ALA A 456 13.81 7.22 -6.60
CA ALA A 456 15.17 6.86 -7.00
C ALA A 456 16.15 6.93 -5.83
N TYR A 457 16.07 7.97 -5.00
CA TYR A 457 16.87 8.10 -3.79
C TYR A 457 16.63 6.94 -2.81
N TYR A 458 15.37 6.53 -2.60
CA TYR A 458 15.04 5.41 -1.72
C TYR A 458 15.60 4.09 -2.25
N GLN A 459 15.48 3.82 -3.56
CA GLN A 459 16.06 2.63 -4.16
C GLN A 459 17.59 2.63 -4.08
N ARG A 460 18.23 3.78 -4.27
CA ARG A 460 19.68 3.95 -4.10
C ARG A 460 20.12 3.76 -2.64
N LEU A 461 19.32 4.20 -1.68
CA LEU A 461 19.57 3.94 -0.25
C LEU A 461 19.51 2.44 0.04
N MET A 462 18.47 1.74 -0.45
CA MET A 462 18.38 0.28 -0.31
C MET A 462 19.58 -0.43 -0.93
N GLN A 463 20.01 0.00 -2.12
CA GLN A 463 21.20 -0.54 -2.78
C GLN A 463 22.45 -0.37 -1.91
N ARG A 464 22.73 0.84 -1.41
CA ARG A 464 23.90 1.11 -0.55
C ARG A 464 23.87 0.28 0.74
N MET A 465 22.69 0.07 1.32
CA MET A 465 22.55 -0.80 2.50
C MET A 465 22.87 -2.26 2.15
N ARG A 466 22.39 -2.79 1.02
CA ARG A 466 22.75 -4.14 0.55
C ARG A 466 24.25 -4.30 0.36
N GLU A 467 24.88 -3.33 -0.32
CA GLU A 467 26.34 -3.30 -0.55
C GLU A 467 27.12 -3.26 0.78
N ALA A 468 26.71 -2.42 1.72
CA ALA A 468 27.36 -2.31 3.02
C ALA A 468 27.22 -3.60 3.87
N ILE A 469 26.05 -4.26 3.85
CA ILE A 469 25.85 -5.54 4.55
C ILE A 469 26.71 -6.64 3.91
N ALA A 470 26.74 -6.71 2.58
CA ALA A 470 27.57 -7.68 1.85
C ALA A 470 29.07 -7.50 2.16
N ALA A 471 29.51 -6.25 2.32
CA ALA A 471 30.88 -5.90 2.69
C ALA A 471 31.18 -6.01 4.21
N ARG A 472 30.19 -6.36 5.04
CA ARG A 472 30.28 -6.32 6.52
C ARG A 472 30.76 -4.96 7.08
N ALA A 473 30.25 -3.89 6.47
CA ALA A 473 30.53 -2.50 6.85
C ALA A 473 29.22 -1.71 7.12
N PHE A 474 28.13 -2.41 7.43
CA PHE A 474 26.82 -1.78 7.64
C PHE A 474 26.80 -0.95 8.93
N GLY A 475 27.51 -1.39 9.98
CA GLY A 475 27.65 -0.61 11.22
C GLY A 475 28.22 0.79 10.98
N ASP A 476 29.32 0.88 10.22
CA ASP A 476 29.96 2.15 9.85
C ASP A 476 29.07 2.98 8.93
N PHE A 477 28.42 2.34 7.95
CA PHE A 477 27.45 3.00 7.08
C PHE A 477 26.32 3.65 7.89
N ALA A 478 25.72 2.92 8.83
CA ALA A 478 24.62 3.41 9.65
C ALA A 478 25.07 4.53 10.59
N ALA A 479 26.25 4.42 11.20
CA ALA A 479 26.82 5.46 12.04
C ALA A 479 27.08 6.76 11.26
N ALA A 480 27.70 6.66 10.09
CA ALA A 480 27.96 7.82 9.23
C ALA A 480 26.65 8.45 8.71
N PHE A 481 25.64 7.65 8.39
CA PHE A 481 24.32 8.13 7.99
C PHE A 481 23.64 8.89 9.14
N ARG A 482 23.64 8.34 10.36
CA ARG A 482 23.12 9.01 11.57
C ARG A 482 23.77 10.37 11.79
N GLU A 483 25.10 10.44 11.72
CA GLU A 483 25.84 11.68 11.95
C GLU A 483 25.50 12.75 10.90
N ARG A 484 25.39 12.37 9.61
CA ARG A 484 24.93 13.28 8.54
C ARG A 484 23.50 13.75 8.78
N TRP A 485 22.62 12.85 9.19
CA TRP A 485 21.21 13.16 9.42
C TRP A 485 21.00 14.09 10.62
N ALA A 486 21.78 13.91 11.70
CA ALA A 486 21.74 14.76 12.88
C ALA A 486 22.17 16.20 12.55
N ARG A 487 23.27 16.37 11.81
CA ARG A 487 23.78 17.69 11.38
C ARG A 487 22.80 18.48 10.50
N ALA A 488 21.87 17.80 9.84
CA ALA A 488 20.86 18.44 8.99
C ALA A 488 19.59 18.86 9.75
N ALA A 489 19.41 18.36 10.96
CA ALA A 489 18.31 18.76 11.84
C ALA A 489 18.62 20.06 12.61
N ASP A 490 19.91 20.37 12.76
CA ASP A 490 20.46 21.65 13.22
C ASP A 490 20.49 22.68 12.09
#